data_AF-A0A1C3NUG7-F1
#
_entry.id   AF-A0A1C3NUG7-F1
#
_cell.length_a   1.000
_cell.length_b   1.000
_cell.length_c   1.000
_cell.angle_alpha   90.00
_cell.angle_beta   90.00
_cell.angle_gamma   90.00
#
_symmetry.space_group_name_H-M   'P 1'
#
loop_
_entity.id
_entity.type
_entity.pdbx_description
1 polymer ?
#
loop_
_entity_poly.entity_id
_entity_poly.type
_entity_poly.pdbx_seq_one_letter_code
_entity_poly.pdbx_strand_id
1 'polypeptide(L)' 'MFVRTKDAIDAHLTIVFTALAVARTIQNRTGLAIRNVIRQLRPLRSATIAINGAVQTFPPELDPERRTLLDALTGKALTK' A
#
# COMPACT_ATOMS: atom_id res chain seq x y z
N MET A 1 1.10 -23.13 -31.23
CA MET A 1 1.50 -22.78 -29.85
C MET A 1 2.06 -21.35 -29.82
N PHE A 2 1.24 -20.34 -30.19
CA PHE A 2 1.67 -18.93 -30.28
C PHE A 2 0.63 -17.94 -29.73
N VAL A 3 -0.64 -18.34 -29.63
CA VAL A 3 -1.73 -17.54 -29.01
C VAL A 3 -1.43 -17.19 -27.56
N ARG A 4 -0.89 -18.13 -26.77
CA ARG A 4 -0.60 -17.91 -25.35
C ARG A 4 0.59 -16.98 -25.10
N THR A 5 1.47 -16.79 -26.08
CA THR A 5 2.63 -15.91 -25.94
C THR A 5 2.23 -14.45 -25.95
N LYS A 6 1.31 -14.06 -26.85
CA LYS A 6 0.76 -12.70 -26.87
C LYS A 6 -0.03 -12.40 -25.59
N ASP A 7 -0.93 -13.31 -25.21
CA ASP A 7 -1.72 -13.16 -23.97
C ASP A 7 -0.82 -12.99 -22.74
N ALA A 8 0.26 -13.78 -22.63
CA ALA A 8 1.21 -13.70 -21.54
C ALA A 8 1.99 -12.37 -21.51
N ILE A 9 2.41 -11.87 -22.68
CA ILE A 9 3.09 -10.56 -22.80
C ILE A 9 2.14 -9.44 -22.38
N ASP A 10 0.93 -9.43 -22.92
CA ASP A 10 -0.05 -8.38 -22.64
C ASP A 10 -0.43 -8.37 -21.15
N ALA A 11 -0.62 -9.55 -20.54
CA ALA A 11 -0.86 -9.68 -19.10
C ALA A 11 0.33 -9.17 -18.27
N HIS A 12 1.56 -9.56 -18.64
CA HIS A 12 2.75 -9.12 -17.93
C HIS A 12 2.94 -7.61 -18.00
N LEU A 13 2.84 -7.02 -19.19
CA LEU A 13 2.95 -5.57 -19.38
C LEU A 13 1.86 -4.83 -18.61
N THR A 14 0.62 -5.32 -18.64
CA THR A 14 -0.49 -4.73 -17.88
C THR A 14 -0.16 -4.67 -16.39
N ILE A 15 0.33 -5.76 -15.81
CA ILE A 15 0.67 -5.82 -14.38
C ILE A 15 1.88 -4.92 -14.07
N VAL A 16 2.94 -4.98 -14.88
CA VAL A 16 4.16 -4.19 -14.65
C VAL A 16 3.90 -2.70 -14.78
N PHE A 17 3.16 -2.26 -15.80
CA PHE A 17 2.81 -0.84 -15.97
C PHE A 17 1.89 -0.35 -14.85
N THR A 18 0.92 -1.17 -14.43
CA THR A 18 0.07 -0.83 -13.29
C THR A 18 0.90 -0.68 -12.01
N ALA A 19 1.80 -1.63 -11.73
CA ALA A 19 2.68 -1.55 -10.57
C ALA A 19 3.59 -0.32 -10.62
N LEU A 20 4.14 0.01 -11.80
CA LEU A 20 4.97 1.20 -11.99
C LEU A 20 4.18 2.50 -11.80
N ALA A 21 2.96 2.59 -12.32
CA ALA A 21 2.09 3.74 -12.16
C ALA A 21 1.71 3.96 -10.68
N VAL A 22 1.39 2.88 -9.96
CA VAL A 22 1.12 2.92 -8.52
C VAL A 22 2.35 3.37 -7.74
N ALA A 23 3.53 2.78 -8.01
CA ALA A 23 4.78 3.15 -7.37
C ALA A 23 5.11 4.63 -7.60
N ARG A 24 4.98 5.12 -8.84
CA ARG A 24 5.22 6.53 -9.18
C ARG A 24 4.24 7.47 -8.49
N THR A 25 2.97 7.10 -8.41
CA THR A 25 1.95 7.89 -7.70
C THR A 25 2.28 8.00 -6.21
N ILE A 26 2.66 6.88 -5.56
CA ILE A 26 3.09 6.87 -4.16
C ILE A 26 4.32 7.77 -3.96
N GLN A 27 5.33 7.66 -4.82
CA GLN A 27 6.54 8.47 -4.74
C GLN A 27 6.22 9.97 -4.94
N ASN A 28 5.37 10.31 -5.90
CA ASN A 28 4.97 11.70 -6.15
C ASN A 28 4.19 12.31 -4.97
N ARG A 29 3.33 11.53 -4.31
CA ARG A 29 2.53 12.02 -3.17
C ARG A 29 3.35 12.15 -1.89
N THR A 30 4.32 11.28 -1.67
CA THR A 30 5.05 11.18 -0.39
C THR A 30 6.46 11.78 -0.45
N GLY A 31 7.03 11.96 -1.65
CA GLY A 31 8.43 12.37 -1.83
C GLY A 31 9.45 11.28 -1.45
N LEU A 32 9.01 10.09 -1.02
CA LEU A 32 9.86 9.02 -0.54
C LEU A 32 10.04 7.93 -1.59
N ALA A 33 11.18 7.24 -1.57
CA ALA A 33 11.37 6.03 -2.37
C ALA A 33 10.34 4.95 -1.97
N ILE A 34 9.78 4.22 -2.95
CA ILE A 34 8.73 3.21 -2.72
C ILE A 34 9.14 2.14 -1.68
N ARG A 35 10.42 1.74 -1.66
CA ARG A 35 10.97 0.81 -0.67
C ARG A 35 10.86 1.35 0.75
N ASN A 36 11.06 2.66 0.95
CA ASN A 36 10.95 3.28 2.27
C ASN A 36 9.50 3.25 2.75
N VAL A 37 8.55 3.69 1.90
CA VAL A 37 7.11 3.66 2.19
C VAL A 37 6.66 2.26 2.58
N ILE A 38 7.02 1.24 1.78
CA ILE A 38 6.66 -0.15 2.09
C ILE A 38 7.24 -0.59 3.44
N ARG A 39 8.51 -0.29 3.73
CA ARG A 39 9.15 -0.69 5.00
C ARG A 39 8.46 -0.05 6.22
N GLN A 40 8.04 1.20 6.11
CA GLN A 40 7.38 1.91 7.20
C GLN A 40 5.94 1.42 7.42
N LEU A 41 5.19 1.17 6.35
CA LEU A 41 3.77 0.81 6.44
C LEU A 41 3.52 -0.70 6.58
N ARG A 42 4.40 -1.56 6.06
CA ARG A 42 4.26 -3.03 6.13
C ARG A 42 4.00 -3.59 7.53
N PRO A 43 4.69 -3.15 8.61
CA PRO A 43 4.46 -3.69 9.94
C PRO A 43 3.14 -3.23 10.58
N LEU A 44 2.49 -2.19 10.06
CA LEU A 44 1.22 -1.68 10.58
C LEU A 44 0.10 -2.63 10.17
N ARG A 45 -0.25 -3.55 11.06
CA ARG A 45 -1.29 -4.56 10.87
C ARG A 45 -2.23 -4.54 12.07
N SER A 46 -3.50 -4.81 11.81
CA SER A 46 -4.47 -4.98 12.88
C SER A 46 -4.18 -6.26 13.66
N ALA A 47 -4.24 -6.19 14.98
CA ALA A 47 -4.12 -7.34 15.86
C ALA A 47 -5.52 -7.90 16.15
N THR A 48 -5.69 -9.21 16.05
CA THR A 48 -6.93 -9.87 16.48
C THR A 48 -6.62 -10.66 17.74
N ILE A 49 -7.30 -10.33 18.82
CA ILE A 49 -7.11 -10.89 20.15
C ILE A 49 -8.37 -11.65 20.54
N ALA A 50 -8.22 -12.90 20.97
CA ALA A 50 -9.30 -13.72 21.49
C ALA A 50 -9.08 -13.98 22.99
N ILE A 51 -9.99 -13.49 23.84
CA ILE A 51 -9.93 -13.64 25.31
C ILE A 51 -11.34 -13.97 25.82
N ASN A 52 -11.47 -15.02 26.65
CA ASN A 52 -12.73 -15.44 27.29
C ASN A 52 -13.92 -15.60 26.32
N GLY A 53 -13.66 -16.08 25.10
CA GLY A 53 -14.68 -16.26 24.06
C GLY A 53 -15.03 -15.00 23.26
N ALA A 54 -14.50 -13.84 23.62
CA ALA A 54 -14.63 -12.61 22.83
C ALA A 54 -13.44 -12.47 21.86
N VAL A 55 -13.74 -12.19 20.59
CA VAL A 55 -12.74 -11.87 19.56
C VAL A 55 -12.84 -10.38 19.24
N GLN A 56 -11.74 -9.66 19.39
CA GLN A 56 -11.66 -8.23 19.11
C GLN A 56 -10.50 -7.94 18.18
N THR A 57 -10.73 -7.04 17.21
CA THR A 57 -9.71 -6.58 16.27
C THR A 57 -9.35 -5.13 16.58
N PHE A 58 -8.07 -4.88 16.83
CA PHE A 58 -7.53 -3.56 17.14
C PHE A 58 -6.69 -3.06 15.96
N PRO A 59 -6.88 -1.80 15.52
CA PRO A 59 -6.00 -1.20 14.51
C PRO A 59 -4.58 -1.02 15.08
N PRO A 60 -3.56 -0.95 14.21
CA PRO A 60 -2.20 -0.64 14.66
C PRO A 60 -2.12 0.77 15.23
N GLU A 61 -1.29 0.97 16.24
CA GLU A 61 -0.94 2.29 16.73
C GLU A 61 -0.11 3.04 15.69
N LEU A 62 -0.47 4.30 15.43
CA LEU A 62 0.17 5.16 14.44
C LEU A 62 0.87 6.31 15.14
N ASP A 63 2.18 6.43 14.95
CA ASP A 63 2.90 7.64 15.33
C ASP A 63 2.57 8.80 14.34
N PRO A 64 2.90 10.06 14.71
CA PRO A 64 2.58 11.23 13.87
C PRO A 64 3.21 11.18 12.47
N GLU A 65 4.39 10.59 12.33
CA GLU A 65 5.10 10.49 11.05
C GLU A 65 4.36 9.54 10.10
N ARG A 66 3.99 8.34 10.58
CA ARG A 66 3.23 7.34 9.83
C ARG A 66 1.82 7.83 9.53
N ARG A 67 1.21 8.63 10.41
CA ARG A 67 -0.08 9.28 10.16
C ARG A 67 0.02 10.26 9.00
N THR A 68 1.00 11.14 9.01
CA THR A 68 1.28 12.09 7.93
C THR A 68 1.51 11.37 6.60
N LEU A 69 2.27 10.27 6.62
CA LEU A 69 2.50 9.44 5.44
C LEU A 69 1.19 8.85 4.89
N LEU A 70 0.30 8.33 5.75
CA LEU A 70 -1.01 7.82 5.33
C LEU A 70 -1.93 8.94 4.79
N ASP A 71 -1.89 10.13 5.38
CA ASP A 71 -2.66 11.28 4.93
C ASP A 71 -2.20 11.77 3.55
N ALA A 72 -0.88 11.77 3.30
CA ALA A 72 -0.31 12.07 1.99
C ALA A 72 -0.75 11.04 0.92
N LEU A 73 -0.89 9.77 1.29
CA LEU A 73 -1.36 8.72 0.38
C LEU A 73 -2.87 8.82 0.09
N THR A 74 -3.69 9.12 1.09
CA THR A 74 -5.15 9.17 0.98
C THR A 74 -5.68 10.52 0.45
N GLY A 75 -4.81 11.53 0.34
CA GLY A 75 -5.19 12.87 -0.11
C GLY A 75 -5.94 13.67 0.97
N LYS A 76 -6.03 13.17 2.20
CA LYS A 76 -6.77 13.81 3.30
C LYS A 76 -6.11 15.11 3.79
N ALA A 77 -4.80 15.24 3.55
CA ALA A 77 -4.03 16.45 3.84
C ALA A 77 -4.50 17.71 3.07
N LEU A 78 -5.37 17.57 2.05
CA LEU A 78 -5.88 18.66 1.23
C LEU A 78 -7.24 19.23 1.68
N THR A 79 -7.84 18.67 2.72
CA THR A 79 -9.05 19.26 3.34
C THR A 79 -8.61 20.29 4.38
N LYS A 80 -8.38 21.52 3.92
CA LYS A 80 -8.38 22.72 4.76
C LYS A 80 -9.77 23.31 4.81
#